data_AF-A0A967HUX2-F1
#
_entry.id   AF-A0A967HUX2-F1
#
_cell.length_a   1.000
_cell.length_b   1.000
_cell.length_c   1.000
_cell.angle_alpha   90.00
_cell.angle_beta   90.00
_cell.angle_gamma   90.00
#
_symmetry.space_group_name_H-M   'P 1'
#
loop_
_entity.id
_entity.type
_entity.pdbx_description
1 polymer ?
#
loop_
_entity_poly.entity_id
_entity_poly.type
_entity_poly.pdbx_seq_one_letter_code
_entity_poly.pdbx_strand_id
1 'polypeptide(L)' 'MKIYTRTGDEGETALFGGARVSKHHVRVEAYGN' A
#
# COMPACT_ATOMS: atom_id res chain seq x y z
N MET A 1 5.00 6.12 17.61
CA MET A 1 4.87 5.55 16.25
C MET A 1 4.49 6.69 15.30
N LYS A 2 5.07 6.79 14.10
CA LYS A 2 4.69 7.83 13.14
C LYS A 2 3.56 7.30 12.26
N ILE A 3 2.50 8.08 12.07
CA ILE A 3 1.40 7.73 11.15
C ILE A 3 1.90 7.83 9.70
N TYR A 4 2.69 8.85 9.37
CA TYR A 4 3.27 9.04 8.05
C TYR A 4 4.70 8.47 7.98
N THR A 5 4.88 7.47 7.12
CA THR A 5 6.15 6.73 6.97
C THR A 5 6.87 7.01 5.66
N ARG A 6 6.23 7.65 4.68
CA ARG A 6 6.76 7.94 3.32
C ARG A 6 7.00 6.72 2.43
N THR A 7 6.83 5.50 2.95
CA THR A 7 7.17 4.26 2.24
C THR A 7 6.35 4.02 0.99
N GLY A 8 5.28 4.76 0.76
CA GLY A 8 4.44 4.64 -0.43
C GLY A 8 4.40 5.90 -1.29
N ASP A 9 5.29 6.87 -1.08
CA ASP A 9 5.26 8.13 -1.82
C ASP A 9 5.55 7.93 -3.32
N GLU A 10 6.25 6.85 -3.68
CA GLU A 10 6.50 6.42 -5.07
C GLU A 10 5.33 5.67 -5.72
N GLY A 11 4.17 5.55 -5.05
CA GLY A 11 2.97 4.94 -5.63
C GLY A 11 2.76 3.45 -5.32
N GLU A 12 3.61 2.87 -4.49
CA GLU A 12 3.54 1.46 -4.06
C GLU A 12 3.09 1.33 -2.59
N THR A 13 2.49 0.20 -2.22
CA THR A 13 2.14 -0.13 -0.83
C THR A 13 2.44 -1.59 -0.50
N ALA A 14 2.53 -1.93 0.78
CA ALA A 14 2.74 -3.31 1.22
C ALA A 14 1.40 -3.96 1.57
N LEU A 15 1.17 -5.15 1.03
CA LEU A 15 0.10 -6.03 1.48
C LEU A 15 0.51 -6.77 2.76
N PHE A 16 -0.48 -7.31 3.46
CA PHE A 16 -0.23 -8.30 4.50
C PHE A 16 0.62 -9.45 3.93
N GLY A 17 1.72 -9.79 4.59
CA GLY A 17 2.73 -10.75 4.10
C GLY A 17 3.97 -10.11 3.45
N GLY A 18 4.02 -8.78 3.32
CA GLY A 18 5.23 -8.04 2.92
C GLY A 18 5.41 -7.87 1.41
N ALA A 19 4.54 -8.45 0.59
CA ALA A 19 4.53 -8.19 -0.85
C ALA A 19 4.20 -6.72 -1.14
N ARG A 20 4.95 -6.08 -2.05
CA ARG A 20 4.70 -4.70 -2.49
C ARG A 20 3.98 -4.68 -3.83
N VAL A 21 2.95 -3.85 -3.94
CA VAL A 21 2.11 -3.70 -5.13
C VAL A 21 1.74 -2.24 -5.35
N SER A 22 1.44 -1.88 -6.59
CA SER A 22 0.93 -0.56 -6.95
C SER A 22 -0.31 -0.22 -6.15
N LYS A 23 -0.46 1.05 -5.76
CA LYS A 23 -1.67 1.55 -5.10
C LYS A 23 -2.94 1.38 -5.94
N HIS A 24 -2.79 1.22 -7.26
CA HIS A 24 -3.91 0.94 -8.18
C HIS A 24 -4.16 -0.56 -8.38
N HIS A 25 -3.47 -1.43 -7.66
CA HIS A 25 -3.67 -2.88 -7.75
C HIS A 25 -5.05 -3.27 -7.21
N VAL A 26 -5.74 -4.19 -7.90
CA VAL A 26 -7.11 -4.64 -7.57
C VAL A 26 -7.33 -5.03 -6.10
N ARG A 27 -6.32 -5.63 -5.45
CA ARG A 27 -6.38 -5.99 -4.02
C ARG A 27 -6.42 -4.77 -3.09
N VAL A 28 -5.74 -3.68 -3.45
CA VAL A 28 -5.74 -2.43 -2.67
C VAL A 28 -7.12 -1.78 -2.79
N GLU A 29 -7.67 -1.72 -4.01
CA GLU A 29 -9.03 -1.23 -4.27
C GLU A 29 -10.09 -2.04 -3.50
N ALA A 30 -9.99 -3.38 -3.55
CA ALA A 30 -10.93 -4.26 -2.86
C ALA A 30 -10.98 -4.06 -1.33
N TYR A 31 -9.89 -3.60 -0.71
CA TYR A 31 -9.83 -3.33 0.74
C TYR A 31 -10.09 -1.86 1.09
N GLY A 32 -9.95 -0.95 0.13
CA GLY A 32 -10.02 0.49 0.36
C GLY A 32 -11.38 1.12 0.07
N ASN A 33 -12.30 0.38 -0.56
CA ASN A 33 -13.70 0.80 -0.73
C ASN A 33 -14.47 0.80 0.59
#